data_AF-A0A359H621-F1
#
_entry.id   AF-A0A359H621-F1
#
_cell.length_a   1.000
_cell.length_b   1.000
_cell.length_c   1.000
_cell.angle_alpha   90.00
_cell.angle_beta   90.00
_cell.angle_gamma   90.00
#
_symmetry.space_group_name_H-M   'P 1'
#
loop_
_entity.id
_entity.type
_entity.pdbx_description
1 polymer ?
#
loop_
_entity_poly.entity_id
_entity_poly.type
_entity_poly.pdbx_seq_one_letter_code
_entity_poly.pdbx_strand_id
1 'polypeptide(L)'
;MTNTRWFPDFLKRRAPRRSIPPLLCWYGINFRESNEVINRVLSENPFCFTERELALVASWRRRIFGDFLIYKHLKKYTVFIGQGGLYGVVGLASPIADIFPSFALPRYAKTALLPFEGKITYDSLLFTYNITFGSGAKRGFNEEYRELKNKTGVIMTL
;
A
#
# COMPACT_ATOMS: atom_id res chain seq x y z
N MET A 1 -39.90 -7.14 22.96
CA MET A 1 -38.76 -8.07 23.18
C MET A 1 -37.72 -7.82 22.10
N THR A 2 -36.57 -7.27 22.45
CA THR A 2 -35.27 -7.65 21.88
C THR A 2 -34.19 -6.96 22.72
N ASN A 3 -33.33 -7.82 23.22
CA ASN A 3 -32.22 -7.58 24.11
C ASN A 3 -31.00 -7.19 23.26
N THR A 4 -30.32 -6.10 23.58
CA THR A 4 -28.95 -5.84 23.10
C THR A 4 -28.17 -5.10 24.18
N ARG A 5 -27.68 -5.91 25.14
CA ARG A 5 -26.75 -5.52 26.18
C ARG A 5 -25.43 -6.26 25.95
N TRP A 6 -24.59 -5.75 25.06
CA TRP A 6 -23.21 -6.22 24.87
C TRP A 6 -22.30 -5.05 24.46
N PHE A 7 -22.05 -4.13 25.39
CA PHE A 7 -20.87 -3.27 25.38
C PHE A 7 -20.41 -3.07 26.84
N PRO A 8 -19.12 -3.29 27.18
CA PRO A 8 -18.66 -3.14 28.56
C PRO A 8 -18.72 -1.67 29.02
N ASP A 9 -19.20 -1.44 30.25
CA ASP A 9 -19.45 -0.11 30.87
C ASP A 9 -18.19 0.72 31.18
N PHE A 10 -16.99 0.25 30.82
CA PHE A 10 -15.73 0.97 31.03
C PHE A 10 -15.58 2.22 30.15
N LEU A 11 -16.34 2.34 29.06
CA LEU A 11 -16.27 3.47 28.13
C LEU A 11 -17.10 4.71 28.53
N LYS A 12 -17.79 4.70 29.68
CA LYS A 12 -18.70 5.80 30.07
C LYS A 12 -18.09 6.89 30.95
N ARG A 13 -16.83 6.82 31.38
CA ARG A 13 -16.26 7.83 32.29
C ARG A 13 -15.22 8.73 31.62
N ARG A 14 -15.76 9.88 31.15
CA ARG A 14 -15.14 11.20 30.88
C ARG A 14 -13.88 11.24 30.01
N ALA A 15 -14.06 11.67 28.76
CA ALA A 15 -13.05 12.41 28.01
C ALA A 15 -13.59 13.84 27.72
N PRO A 16 -12.75 14.89 27.77
CA PRO A 16 -13.19 16.27 27.58
C PRO A 16 -13.48 16.57 26.09
N ARG A 17 -14.45 17.46 25.87
CA ARG A 17 -14.85 17.98 24.56
C ARG A 17 -13.73 18.80 23.91
N ARG A 18 -12.80 18.16 23.20
CA ARG A 18 -12.02 18.80 22.12
C ARG A 18 -11.80 17.80 21.00
N SER A 19 -12.39 18.11 19.85
CA SER A 19 -12.07 17.64 18.49
C SER A 19 -11.42 16.25 18.39
N ILE A 20 -12.26 15.24 18.11
CA ILE A 20 -11.82 13.89 17.72
C ILE A 20 -11.00 14.01 16.42
N PRO A 21 -9.70 13.66 16.39
CA PRO A 21 -9.03 13.42 15.11
C PRO A 21 -9.52 12.07 14.55
N PRO A 22 -9.69 11.93 13.23
CA PRO A 22 -10.17 10.68 12.64
C PRO A 22 -9.12 9.58 12.87
N LEU A 23 -9.37 8.69 13.83
CA LEU A 23 -8.45 7.64 14.28
C LEU A 23 -7.99 6.68 13.15
N LEU A 24 -8.75 6.56 12.06
CA LEU A 24 -8.36 5.80 10.86
C LEU A 24 -7.18 6.43 10.10
N CYS A 25 -7.07 7.76 10.11
CA CYS A 25 -5.94 8.46 9.49
C CYS A 25 -4.66 8.25 10.31
N TRP A 26 -4.78 8.19 11.64
CA TRP A 26 -3.64 8.05 12.54
C TRP A 26 -3.00 6.64 12.49
N TYR A 27 -3.81 5.57 12.43
CA TYR A 27 -3.29 4.20 12.29
C TYR A 27 -2.72 3.89 10.90
N GLY A 28 -3.35 4.41 9.83
CA GLY A 28 -2.85 4.24 8.46
C GLY A 28 -1.52 4.96 8.20
N ILE A 29 -1.33 6.15 8.79
CA ILE A 29 -0.10 6.94 8.64
C ILE A 29 1.08 6.27 9.38
N ASN A 30 0.88 5.78 10.61
CA ASN A 30 1.97 5.19 11.40
C ASN A 30 2.51 3.86 10.84
N PHE A 31 1.66 3.01 10.25
CA PHE A 31 2.10 1.75 9.65
C PHE A 31 3.06 1.97 8.46
N ARG A 32 2.81 3.00 7.66
CA ARG A 32 3.57 3.27 6.44
C ARG A 32 4.97 3.76 6.72
N GLU A 33 5.14 4.53 7.79
CA GLU A 33 6.38 5.25 8.08
C GLU A 33 7.18 4.65 9.26
N SER A 34 6.55 3.89 10.16
CA SER A 34 7.21 3.30 11.34
C SER A 34 7.07 1.78 11.44
N ASN A 35 8.10 1.11 11.95
CA ASN A 35 8.08 -0.32 12.24
C ASN A 35 7.43 -0.67 13.59
N GLU A 36 7.00 0.31 14.38
CA GLU A 36 6.43 0.08 15.72
C GLU A 36 5.25 -0.90 15.71
N VAL A 37 4.30 -0.70 14.78
CA VAL A 37 3.13 -1.57 14.66
C VAL A 37 3.54 -3.00 14.28
N ILE A 38 4.48 -3.14 13.34
CA ILE A 38 5.00 -4.45 12.91
C ILE A 38 5.68 -5.14 14.10
N ASN A 39 6.56 -4.43 14.81
CA ASN A 39 7.29 -4.96 15.95
C ASN A 39 6.34 -5.42 17.07
N ARG A 40 5.29 -4.64 17.34
CA ARG A 40 4.28 -4.98 18.32
C ARG A 40 3.51 -6.25 17.96
N VAL A 41 3.10 -6.39 16.70
CA VAL A 41 2.42 -7.61 16.22
C VAL A 41 3.33 -8.83 16.37
N LEU A 42 4.62 -8.68 16.05
CA LEU A 42 5.59 -9.77 16.17
C LEU A 42 5.88 -10.16 17.63
N SER A 43 5.86 -9.21 18.57
CA SER A 43 6.15 -9.49 19.98
C SER A 43 4.93 -9.96 20.77
N GLU A 44 3.76 -9.34 20.56
CA GLU A 44 2.55 -9.62 21.33
C GLU A 44 1.72 -10.75 20.70
N ASN A 45 1.90 -11.01 19.40
CA ASN A 45 1.08 -11.92 18.59
C ASN A 45 -0.43 -11.86 18.94
N PRO A 46 -1.06 -10.67 18.95
CA PRO A 46 -2.40 -10.50 19.49
C PRO A 46 -3.48 -11.21 18.65
N PHE A 47 -3.14 -11.62 17.42
CA PHE A 47 -4.03 -12.30 16.47
C PHE A 47 -3.77 -13.80 16.38
N CYS A 48 -2.88 -14.36 17.21
CA CYS A 48 -2.51 -15.78 17.20
C CYS A 48 -2.02 -16.28 15.83
N PHE A 49 -1.23 -15.46 15.13
CA PHE A 49 -0.64 -15.81 13.85
C PHE A 49 0.30 -17.02 13.97
N THR A 50 0.27 -17.85 12.94
CA THR A 50 1.22 -18.94 12.71
C THR A 50 2.62 -18.39 12.42
N GLU A 51 3.65 -19.24 12.54
CA GLU A 51 5.03 -18.85 12.19
C GLU A 51 5.16 -18.32 10.75
N ARG A 52 4.41 -18.92 9.81
CA ARG A 52 4.38 -18.49 8.41
C ARG A 52 3.80 -17.07 8.28
N GLU A 53 2.73 -16.78 8.99
CA GLU A 53 2.09 -15.45 8.97
C GLU A 53 2.97 -14.42 9.68
N LEU A 54 3.61 -14.77 10.80
CA LEU A 54 4.57 -13.90 11.47
C LEU A 54 5.79 -13.61 10.58
N ALA A 55 6.28 -14.59 9.82
CA ALA A 55 7.35 -14.37 8.84
C ALA A 55 6.93 -13.42 7.71
N LEU A 56 5.68 -13.53 7.25
CA LEU A 56 5.09 -12.58 6.30
C LEU A 56 5.02 -11.17 6.89
N VAL A 57 4.51 -11.01 8.11
CA VAL A 57 4.45 -9.70 8.81
C VAL A 57 5.86 -9.12 9.01
N ALA A 58 6.83 -9.95 9.38
CA ALA A 58 8.23 -9.51 9.53
C ALA A 58 8.83 -9.02 8.21
N SER A 59 8.44 -9.62 7.09
CA SER A 59 8.89 -9.19 5.76
C SER A 59 8.47 -7.74 5.44
N TRP A 60 7.35 -7.26 5.99
CA TRP A 60 6.84 -5.91 5.76
C TRP A 60 7.73 -4.79 6.34
N ARG A 61 8.77 -5.14 7.12
CA ARG A 61 9.85 -4.20 7.46
C ARG A 61 10.61 -3.69 6.23
N ARG A 62 10.61 -4.46 5.13
CA ARG A 62 11.22 -4.10 3.83
C ARG A 62 10.28 -3.34 2.90
N ARG A 63 9.10 -2.93 3.39
CA ARG A 63 8.15 -2.16 2.57
C ARG A 63 8.79 -0.88 2.06
N ILE A 64 8.29 -0.42 0.93
CA ILE A 64 8.68 0.85 0.34
C ILE A 64 7.46 1.76 0.32
N PHE A 65 7.49 2.83 1.10
CA PHE A 65 6.44 3.83 1.11
C PHE A 65 6.85 5.06 0.31
N GLY A 66 5.97 5.55 -0.57
CA GLY A 66 6.25 6.75 -1.33
C GLY A 66 5.28 7.00 -2.48
N ASP A 67 5.69 7.90 -3.34
CA ASP A 67 4.98 8.26 -4.57
C ASP A 67 5.42 7.38 -5.73
N PHE A 68 4.43 6.88 -6.46
CA PHE A 68 4.63 6.01 -7.60
C PHE A 68 3.74 6.45 -8.77
N LEU A 69 4.30 6.37 -9.97
CA LEU A 69 3.56 6.43 -11.21
C LEU A 69 3.06 5.03 -11.55
N ILE A 70 1.76 4.81 -11.45
CA ILE A 70 1.08 3.64 -12.01
C ILE A 70 1.13 3.81 -13.53
N TYR A 71 2.02 3.08 -14.19
CA TYR A 71 2.41 3.37 -15.56
C TYR A 71 1.61 2.58 -16.59
N LYS A 72 1.56 1.25 -16.45
CA LYS A 72 0.78 0.36 -17.34
C LYS A 72 0.52 -1.00 -16.72
N HIS A 73 -0.53 -1.67 -17.21
CA HIS A 73 -0.78 -3.07 -16.90
C HIS A 73 -0.06 -4.00 -17.87
N LEU A 74 0.44 -5.11 -17.35
CA LEU A 74 0.91 -6.27 -18.10
C LEU A 74 0.07 -7.49 -17.70
N LYS A 75 0.20 -8.60 -18.43
CA LYS A 75 -0.63 -9.80 -18.24
C LYS A 75 -0.62 -10.34 -16.79
N LYS A 76 0.49 -10.20 -16.06
CA LYS A 76 0.67 -10.77 -14.71
C LYS A 76 0.70 -9.74 -13.58
N TYR A 77 0.96 -8.47 -13.87
CA TYR A 77 1.21 -7.43 -12.87
C TYR A 77 1.06 -6.03 -13.47
N THR A 78 0.96 -5.02 -12.62
CA THR A 78 0.98 -3.61 -13.01
C THR A 78 2.36 -3.01 -12.72
N VAL A 79 2.90 -2.23 -13.65
CA VAL A 79 4.19 -1.56 -13.47
C VAL A 79 3.99 -0.26 -12.72
N PHE A 80 4.65 -0.14 -11.57
CA PHE A 80 4.80 1.09 -10.81
C PHE A 80 6.21 1.63 -11.03
N ILE A 81 6.34 2.92 -11.33
CA ILE A 81 7.63 3.61 -11.47
C ILE A 81 7.79 4.54 -10.26
N GLY A 82 8.92 4.47 -9.58
CA GLY A 82 9.22 5.33 -8.43
C GLY A 82 10.48 4.84 -7.72
N GLN A 83 11.02 5.61 -6.79
CA GLN A 83 12.21 5.22 -6.02
C GLN A 83 13.39 4.75 -6.90
N GLY A 84 13.54 5.33 -8.10
CA GLY A 84 14.58 4.95 -9.06
C GLY A 84 14.45 3.56 -9.68
N GLY A 85 13.28 2.91 -9.58
CA GLY A 85 13.07 1.53 -10.06
C GLY A 85 11.69 1.27 -10.66
N LEU A 86 11.57 0.09 -11.29
CA LEU A 86 10.32 -0.46 -11.80
C LEU A 86 9.86 -1.59 -10.89
N TYR A 87 8.64 -1.50 -10.37
CA TYR A 87 8.06 -2.53 -9.51
C TYR A 87 6.90 -3.22 -10.20
N GLY A 88 6.91 -4.54 -10.20
CA GLY A 88 5.79 -5.35 -10.68
C GLY A 88 4.83 -5.64 -9.54
N VAL A 89 3.74 -4.87 -9.48
CA VAL A 89 2.77 -4.91 -8.37
C VAL A 89 1.55 -5.72 -8.78
N VAL A 90 1.17 -6.68 -7.92
CA VAL A 90 -0.08 -7.43 -8.03
C VAL A 90 -1.13 -6.85 -7.09
N GLY A 91 -2.40 -7.01 -7.43
CA GLY A 91 -3.48 -6.66 -6.50
C GLY A 91 -3.68 -7.75 -5.45
N LEU A 92 -4.30 -7.40 -4.32
CA LEU A 92 -4.58 -8.32 -3.23
C LEU A 92 -5.70 -9.31 -3.58
N ALA A 93 -6.90 -8.79 -3.84
CA ALA A 93 -8.08 -9.60 -4.16
C ALA A 93 -8.46 -9.54 -5.64
N SER A 94 -8.29 -8.37 -6.26
CA SER A 94 -8.60 -8.12 -7.68
C SER A 94 -7.42 -7.46 -8.39
N PRO A 95 -7.31 -7.60 -9.72
CA PRO A 95 -6.35 -6.83 -10.52
C PRO A 95 -6.45 -5.33 -10.28
N ILE A 96 -5.30 -4.65 -10.23
CA ILE A 96 -5.25 -3.17 -10.11
C ILE A 96 -5.95 -2.49 -11.31
N ALA A 97 -6.01 -3.17 -12.46
CA ALA A 97 -6.72 -2.72 -13.66
C ALA A 97 -8.22 -2.51 -13.45
N ASP A 98 -8.84 -3.20 -12.48
CA ASP A 98 -10.26 -3.04 -12.16
C ASP A 98 -10.53 -1.72 -11.43
N ILE A 99 -9.53 -1.21 -10.70
CA ILE A 99 -9.58 0.07 -9.99
C ILE A 99 -9.12 1.21 -10.91
N PHE A 100 -8.04 0.98 -11.65
CA PHE A 100 -7.48 1.92 -12.61
C PHE A 100 -7.39 1.26 -13.99
N PRO A 101 -8.40 1.41 -14.86
CA PRO A 101 -8.33 0.87 -16.20
C PRO A 101 -7.18 1.45 -17.02
N SER A 102 -6.71 0.73 -18.05
CA SER A 102 -5.58 1.16 -18.90
C SER A 102 -5.72 2.58 -19.47
N PHE A 103 -6.94 3.01 -19.80
CA PHE A 103 -7.19 4.36 -20.34
C PHE A 103 -7.02 5.47 -19.30
N ALA A 104 -7.08 5.13 -18.00
CA ALA A 104 -6.90 6.05 -16.88
C ALA A 104 -5.42 6.20 -16.46
N LEU A 105 -4.50 5.54 -17.17
CA LEU A 105 -3.06 5.58 -16.96
C LEU A 105 -2.35 6.54 -17.94
N PRO A 106 -1.19 7.09 -17.58
CA PRO A 106 -0.50 6.92 -16.30
C PRO A 106 -1.12 7.75 -15.17
N ARG A 107 -0.99 7.29 -13.91
CA ARG A 107 -1.57 7.95 -12.73
C ARG A 107 -0.58 7.97 -11.57
N TYR A 108 -0.37 9.13 -10.95
CA TYR A 108 0.43 9.19 -9.72
C TYR A 108 -0.42 8.80 -8.51
N ALA A 109 0.21 8.07 -7.60
CA ALA A 109 -0.38 7.68 -6.34
C ALA A 109 0.66 7.51 -5.23
N LYS A 110 0.25 7.82 -3.99
CA LYS A 110 1.01 7.52 -2.78
C LYS A 110 0.50 6.24 -2.12
N THR A 111 1.37 5.25 -1.95
CA THR A 111 1.02 3.94 -1.35
C THR A 111 2.27 3.25 -0.79
N ALA A 112 2.08 2.18 -0.02
CA ALA A 112 3.16 1.31 0.41
C ALA A 112 3.20 0.04 -0.45
N LEU A 113 4.37 -0.26 -1.01
CA LEU A 113 4.66 -1.54 -1.64
C LEU A 113 5.11 -2.53 -0.57
N LEU A 114 4.44 -3.67 -0.51
CA LEU A 114 4.61 -4.69 0.51
C LEU A 114 5.08 -6.01 -0.11
N PRO A 115 6.08 -6.69 0.48
CA PRO A 115 6.35 -8.08 0.13
C PRO A 115 5.18 -8.99 0.55
N PHE A 116 4.75 -9.85 -0.37
CA PHE A 116 3.69 -10.82 -0.14
C PHE A 116 3.95 -12.09 -0.95
N GLU A 117 4.31 -13.18 -0.28
CA GLU A 117 4.51 -14.51 -0.87
C GLU A 117 5.35 -14.54 -2.17
N GLY A 118 6.51 -13.88 -2.15
CA GLY A 118 7.39 -13.81 -3.33
C GLY A 118 6.87 -12.92 -4.45
N LYS A 119 5.97 -11.97 -4.13
CA LYS A 119 5.47 -10.92 -5.01
C LYS A 119 5.47 -9.58 -4.27
N ILE A 120 5.20 -8.51 -5.02
CA ILE A 120 4.94 -7.18 -4.46
C ILE A 120 3.45 -6.88 -4.58
N THR A 121 2.83 -6.49 -3.47
CA THR A 121 1.46 -5.97 -3.43
C THR A 121 1.46 -4.54 -2.89
N TYR A 122 0.30 -3.90 -2.87
CA TYR A 122 0.09 -2.59 -2.22
C TYR A 122 -0.81 -2.74 -0.99
N ASP A 123 -0.81 -1.75 -0.12
CA ASP A 123 -1.51 -1.78 1.18
C ASP A 123 -3.02 -1.43 1.11
N SER A 124 -3.66 -1.54 -0.06
CA SER A 124 -5.05 -1.10 -0.35
C SER A 124 -5.35 0.39 -0.18
N LEU A 125 -4.54 1.10 0.59
CA LEU A 125 -4.65 2.53 0.79
C LEU A 125 -3.89 3.21 -0.36
N LEU A 126 -4.61 3.84 -1.29
CA LEU A 126 -3.97 4.44 -2.46
C LEU A 126 -4.49 5.85 -2.64
N PHE A 127 -3.61 6.82 -2.38
CA PHE A 127 -3.94 8.24 -2.51
C PHE A 127 -3.55 8.70 -3.90
N THR A 128 -4.53 8.79 -4.80
CA THR A 128 -4.28 9.27 -6.17
C THR A 128 -4.23 10.78 -6.23
N TYR A 129 -3.33 11.30 -7.06
CA TYR A 129 -3.29 12.71 -7.37
C TYR A 129 -4.23 13.03 -8.54
N ASN A 130 -4.97 14.13 -8.45
CA ASN A 130 -5.83 14.60 -9.54
C ASN A 130 -5.01 15.42 -10.55
N ILE A 131 -4.17 14.71 -11.33
CA ILE A 131 -3.24 15.32 -12.28
C ILE A 131 -3.42 14.64 -13.65
N THR A 132 -3.46 15.46 -14.71
CA THR A 132 -3.51 15.01 -16.10
C THR A 132 -2.17 15.28 -16.78
N PHE A 133 -1.66 14.30 -17.53
CA PHE A 133 -0.37 14.42 -18.23
C PHE A 133 -0.56 14.70 -19.72
N GLY A 134 0.10 15.76 -20.20
CA GLY A 134 0.27 16.03 -21.63
C GLY A 134 1.22 15.04 -22.30
N SER A 135 1.32 15.12 -23.63
CA SER A 135 2.14 14.22 -24.45
C SER A 135 3.64 14.27 -24.09
N GLY A 136 4.19 15.44 -23.78
CA GLY A 136 5.58 15.61 -23.38
C GLY A 136 5.95 14.83 -22.12
N ALA A 137 5.14 14.94 -21.06
CA ALA A 137 5.33 14.18 -19.82
C ALA A 137 5.20 12.66 -20.06
N LYS A 138 4.19 12.24 -20.83
CA LYS A 138 4.00 10.82 -21.20
C LYS A 138 5.20 10.24 -21.96
N ARG A 139 5.84 11.04 -22.81
CA ARG A 139 7.07 10.64 -23.51
C ARG A 139 8.21 10.43 -22.52
N GLY A 140 8.41 11.36 -21.58
CA GLY A 140 9.42 11.22 -20.52
C GLY A 140 9.24 9.95 -19.68
N PHE A 141 8.02 9.63 -19.27
CA PHE A 141 7.74 8.39 -18.53
C PHE A 141 8.07 7.12 -19.33
N ASN A 142 7.86 7.15 -20.65
CA ASN A 142 8.20 6.03 -21.52
C ASN A 142 9.72 5.88 -21.71
N GLU A 143 10.46 6.99 -21.76
CA GLU A 143 11.92 6.99 -21.78
C GLU A 143 12.46 6.42 -20.46
N GLU A 144 12.02 6.95 -19.32
CA GLU A 144 12.38 6.45 -17.99
C GLU A 144 12.07 4.96 -17.83
N TYR A 145 10.89 4.50 -18.26
CA TYR A 145 10.53 3.09 -18.24
C TYR A 145 11.51 2.24 -19.06
N ARG A 146 11.90 2.67 -20.26
CA ARG A 146 12.83 1.92 -21.12
C ARG A 146 14.23 1.87 -20.52
N GLU A 147 14.72 2.99 -20.00
CA GLU A 147 16.03 3.08 -19.36
C GLU A 147 16.13 2.16 -18.16
N LEU A 148 15.19 2.27 -17.21
CA LEU A 148 15.16 1.42 -16.02
C LEU A 148 14.96 -0.06 -16.38
N LYS A 149 14.10 -0.36 -17.35
CA LYS A 149 13.89 -1.74 -17.80
C LYS A 149 15.17 -2.36 -18.37
N ASN A 150 15.96 -1.59 -19.13
CA ASN A 150 17.22 -2.07 -19.70
C ASN A 150 18.34 -2.17 -18.66
N LYS A 151 18.36 -1.26 -17.68
CA LYS A 151 19.41 -1.19 -16.66
C LYS A 151 19.22 -2.20 -15.53
N THR A 152 18.02 -2.28 -14.97
CA THR A 152 17.72 -3.06 -13.75
C THR A 152 16.62 -4.10 -13.93
N GLY A 153 15.85 -4.02 -15.01
CA GLY A 153 14.66 -4.83 -15.17
C GLY A 153 13.52 -4.40 -14.25
N VAL A 154 12.52 -5.29 -14.09
CA VAL A 154 11.38 -5.07 -13.20
C VAL A 154 11.59 -5.87 -11.91
N ILE A 155 11.55 -5.17 -10.77
CA ILE A 155 11.64 -5.73 -9.43
C ILE A 155 10.31 -6.41 -9.11
N MET A 156 10.35 -7.72 -8.86
CA MET A 156 9.16 -8.54 -8.61
C MET A 156 9.03 -8.96 -7.13
N THR A 157 10.04 -8.71 -6.30
CA THR A 157 10.13 -9.12 -4.89
C THR A 157 10.89 -8.08 -4.06
N LEU A 158 10.52 -7.93 -2.78
CA LEU A 158 11.18 -7.07 -1.78
C LEU A 158 11.82 -7.87 -0.64
#